data_AF-A0A1W5CTW1-F1
#
_entry.id   AF-A0A1W5CTW1-F1
#
_cell.length_a   1.000
_cell.length_b   1.000
_cell.length_c   1.000
_cell.angle_alpha   90.00
_cell.angle_beta   90.00
_cell.angle_gamma   90.00
#
_symmetry.space_group_name_H-M   'P 1'
#
loop_
_entity.id
_entity.type
_entity.pdbx_description
1 polymer ?
#
loop_
_entity_poly.entity_id
_entity_poly.type
_entity_poly.pdbx_seq_one_letter_code
_entity_poly.pdbx_strand_id
1 'polypeptide(L)'
;MIRPRGPAVGASSKATPQTLCQKCLKRGHFSYECKSAAQDRPYVSRPSRTQQLADPKLVPKLASDIPNDLLRKYVGQLRDGWAMLIAAQEGCCRRTARQER
;
A
#
# COMPACT_ATOMS: atom_id res chain seq x y z
N MET A 1 25.31 6.53 -2.25
CA MET A 1 25.60 5.59 -1.14
C MET A 1 25.52 4.17 -1.70
N ILE A 2 26.63 3.55 -2.07
CA ILE A 2 26.65 2.18 -2.64
C ILE A 2 26.74 1.19 -1.48
N ARG A 3 25.74 0.30 -1.32
CA ARG A 3 25.76 -0.72 -0.27
C ARG A 3 26.89 -1.72 -0.57
N PRO A 4 27.71 -2.10 0.43
CA PRO A 4 28.78 -3.07 0.21
C PRO A 4 28.19 -4.42 -0.19
N ARG A 5 28.84 -5.08 -1.17
CA ARG A 5 28.54 -6.44 -1.58
C ARG A 5 28.83 -7.36 -0.38
N GLY A 6 27.85 -8.15 0.04
CA GLY A 6 27.98 -9.05 1.18
C GLY A 6 29.11 -10.08 1.00
N PRO A 7 29.49 -10.79 2.08
CA PRO A 7 30.65 -11.68 2.08
C PRO A 7 30.52 -12.77 1.02
N ALA A 8 31.50 -12.85 0.13
CA ALA A 8 31.62 -13.93 -0.85
C ALA A 8 32.20 -15.17 -0.13
N VAL A 9 31.32 -15.98 0.46
CA VAL A 9 31.70 -17.30 0.96
C VAL A 9 32.12 -18.14 -0.24
N GLY A 10 33.39 -18.53 -0.29
CA GLY A 10 33.95 -19.38 -1.35
C GLY A 10 33.07 -20.62 -1.54
N ALA A 11 32.43 -20.70 -2.71
CA ALA A 11 31.44 -21.73 -3.00
C ALA A 11 32.13 -23.09 -3.11
N SER A 12 31.71 -24.03 -2.25
CA SER A 12 32.00 -25.46 -2.45
C SER A 12 31.62 -25.87 -3.88
N SER A 13 32.49 -26.62 -4.56
CA SER A 13 32.30 -27.02 -5.96
C SER A 13 31.08 -27.93 -6.17
N LYS A 14 30.53 -28.51 -5.10
CA LYS A 14 29.28 -29.29 -5.12
C LYS A 14 28.14 -28.47 -4.50
N ALA A 15 27.02 -28.40 -5.22
CA ALA A 15 25.80 -27.78 -4.73
C ALA A 15 25.32 -28.51 -3.46
N THR A 16 24.95 -27.74 -2.44
CA THR A 16 24.27 -28.32 -1.29
C THR A 16 22.82 -28.61 -1.68
N PRO A 17 22.13 -29.55 -1.03
CA PRO A 17 20.70 -29.78 -1.27
C PRO A 17 19.83 -28.54 -0.97
N GLN A 18 20.38 -27.49 -0.34
CA GLN A 18 19.73 -26.21 -0.10
C GLN A 18 20.05 -25.15 -1.16
N THR A 19 21.03 -25.38 -2.04
CA THR A 19 21.37 -24.44 -3.12
C THR A 19 20.18 -24.28 -4.07
N LEU A 20 19.62 -23.07 -4.14
CA LEU A 20 18.56 -22.70 -5.08
C LEU A 20 19.14 -22.20 -6.40
N CYS A 21 18.66 -22.77 -7.50
CA CYS A 21 19.00 -22.33 -8.84
C CYS A 21 18.19 -21.08 -9.23
N GLN A 22 18.85 -20.04 -9.72
CA GLN A 22 18.18 -18.77 -10.11
C GLN A 22 17.39 -18.87 -11.43
N LYS A 23 17.62 -19.92 -12.23
CA LYS A 23 16.97 -20.09 -13.54
C LYS A 23 15.65 -20.84 -13.45
N CYS A 24 15.59 -21.90 -12.66
CA CYS A 24 14.43 -22.79 -12.54
C CYS A 24 13.81 -22.80 -11.14
N LEU A 25 14.41 -22.11 -10.16
CA LEU A 25 13.96 -22.04 -8.77
C LEU A 25 13.87 -23.39 -8.05
N LYS A 26 14.46 -24.45 -8.62
CA LYS A 26 14.61 -25.78 -7.99
C LYS A 26 15.89 -25.84 -7.14
N ARG A 27 15.89 -26.71 -6.15
CA ARG A 27 17.03 -26.94 -5.24
C ARG A 27 17.96 -28.04 -5.76
N GLY A 28 19.21 -28.03 -5.30
CA GLY A 28 20.16 -29.13 -5.49
C GLY A 28 21.17 -28.96 -6.63
N HIS A 29 21.19 -27.81 -7.31
CA HIS A 29 22.19 -27.50 -8.33
C HIS A 29 22.41 -25.99 -8.44
N PHE A 30 23.59 -25.59 -8.94
CA PHE A 30 23.88 -24.20 -9.23
C PHE A 30 23.30 -23.75 -10.58
N SER A 31 23.12 -22.44 -10.75
CA SER A 31 22.60 -21.86 -11.99
C SER A 31 23.39 -22.24 -13.24
N TYR A 32 24.69 -22.52 -13.14
CA TYR A 32 25.53 -22.90 -14.28
C TYR A 32 25.33 -24.35 -14.74
N GLU A 33 24.84 -25.25 -13.88
CA GLU A 33 24.57 -26.67 -14.21
C GLU A 33 23.10 -26.92 -14.61
N CYS A 34 22.28 -25.88 -14.60
CA CYS A 34 20.85 -25.99 -14.82
C CYS A 34 20.50 -26.33 -16.27
N LYS A 35 19.95 -27.53 -16.47
CA LYS A 35 19.50 -28.09 -17.76
C LYS A 35 18.00 -27.89 -18.04
N SER A 36 17.29 -27.13 -17.22
CA SER A 36 15.85 -26.88 -17.43
C SER A 36 15.60 -26.16 -18.76
N ALA A 37 14.71 -26.70 -19.59
CA ALA A 37 14.24 -26.06 -20.81
C ALA A 37 13.59 -24.70 -20.51
N ALA A 38 13.57 -23.78 -21.47
CA ALA A 38 13.00 -22.44 -21.30
C ALA A 38 11.53 -22.46 -20.86
N GLN A 39 10.77 -23.51 -21.26
CA GLN A 39 9.37 -23.71 -20.88
C GLN A 39 9.19 -24.14 -19.42
N ASP A 40 10.17 -24.83 -18.82
CA ASP A 40 10.15 -25.23 -17.40
C ASP A 40 10.63 -24.11 -16.48
N ARG A 41 11.22 -23.04 -17.03
CA ARG A 41 11.62 -21.86 -16.25
C ARG A 41 10.38 -21.06 -15.87
N PRO A 42 9.98 -21.05 -14.59
CA PRO A 42 8.75 -20.39 -14.20
C PRO A 42 8.91 -18.88 -14.40
N TYR A 43 8.09 -18.30 -15.28
CA TYR A 43 7.94 -16.86 -15.34
C TYR A 43 7.01 -16.44 -14.21
N VAL A 44 7.59 -16.04 -13.07
CA VAL A 44 6.85 -15.32 -12.04
C VAL A 44 6.66 -13.89 -12.53
N SER A 45 5.42 -13.51 -12.81
CA SER A 45 5.07 -12.14 -13.19
C SER A 45 5.60 -11.19 -12.13
N ARG A 46 6.39 -10.21 -12.55
CA ARG A 46 6.92 -9.20 -11.62
C ARG A 46 5.74 -8.32 -11.18
N PRO A 47 5.31 -8.36 -9.90
CA PRO A 47 4.18 -7.55 -9.48
C PRO A 47 4.54 -6.08 -9.69
N SER A 48 3.62 -5.33 -10.29
CA SER A 48 3.79 -3.89 -10.47
C SER A 48 3.92 -3.21 -9.10
N ARG A 49 4.53 -2.02 -9.06
CA ARG A 49 4.69 -1.27 -7.82
C ARG A 49 3.34 -1.04 -7.11
N THR A 50 2.28 -0.78 -7.88
CA THR A 50 0.91 -0.63 -7.35
C THR A 50 0.35 -1.95 -6.82
N GLN A 51 0.61 -3.07 -7.51
CA GLN A 51 0.21 -4.40 -7.04
C GLN A 51 0.89 -4.77 -5.71
N GLN A 52 2.14 -4.37 -5.49
CA GLN A 52 2.87 -4.60 -4.24
C GLN A 52 2.32 -3.76 -3.07
N LEU A 53 1.79 -2.56 -3.36
CA LEU A 53 1.21 -1.66 -2.37
C LEU A 53 -0.23 -2.04 -1.98
N ALA A 54 -0.87 -2.94 -2.73
CA ALA A 54 -2.19 -3.47 -2.39
C ALA A 54 -2.15 -4.41 -1.17
N ASP A 55 -0.98 -4.98 -0.85
CA ASP A 55 -0.80 -5.77 0.35
C ASP A 55 -0.82 -4.86 1.59
N PRO A 56 -1.80 -5.02 2.51
CA PRO A 56 -1.95 -4.15 3.68
C PRO A 56 -0.74 -4.21 4.63
N LYS A 57 0.12 -5.22 4.48
CA LYS A 57 1.36 -5.40 5.25
C LYS A 57 2.53 -4.57 4.69
N LEU A 58 2.49 -4.23 3.40
CA LEU A 58 3.51 -3.44 2.71
C LEU A 58 3.10 -1.97 2.54
N VAL A 59 1.85 -1.61 2.90
CA VAL A 59 1.42 -0.22 2.94
C VAL A 59 2.30 0.55 3.93
N PRO A 60 2.96 1.63 3.49
CA PRO A 60 3.70 2.50 4.40
C PRO A 60 2.75 3.06 5.45
N LYS A 61 3.11 2.94 6.73
CA LYS A 61 2.34 3.47 7.88
C LYS A 61 2.11 5.00 7.83
N LEU A 62 2.75 5.68 6.89
CA LEU A 62 2.63 7.12 6.66
C LEU A 62 1.46 7.47 5.71
N ALA A 63 0.82 6.52 5.03
CA ALA A 63 -0.32 6.85 4.15
C ALA A 63 -1.56 7.38 4.91
N SER A 64 -1.58 7.26 6.24
CA SER A 64 -2.55 7.92 7.12
C SER A 64 -2.01 9.27 7.62
N ASP A 65 -1.54 10.13 6.71
CA ASP A 65 -1.00 11.46 7.03
C ASP A 65 -2.10 12.52 7.28
N ILE A 66 -3.39 12.13 7.30
CA ILE A 66 -4.45 13.00 7.82
C ILE A 66 -4.68 12.60 9.29
N PRO A 67 -4.05 13.29 10.26
CA PRO A 67 -4.35 13.06 11.66
C PRO A 67 -5.86 13.19 11.86
N ASN A 68 -6.44 12.21 12.55
CA ASN A 68 -7.87 12.12 12.84
C ASN A 68 -8.42 13.40 13.48
N ASP A 69 -7.55 14.16 14.16
CA ASP A 69 -7.84 15.49 14.69
C ASP A 69 -8.26 16.51 13.63
N LEU A 70 -7.68 16.48 12.43
CA LEU A 70 -8.09 17.35 11.32
C LEU A 70 -9.45 16.90 10.78
N LEU A 71 -9.68 15.60 10.59
CA LEU A 71 -10.99 15.09 10.18
C LEU A 71 -12.09 15.45 11.19
N ARG A 72 -11.81 15.33 12.49
CA ARG A 72 -12.76 15.74 13.55
C ARG A 72 -13.05 17.23 13.52
N LYS A 73 -12.05 18.08 13.28
CA LYS A 73 -12.23 19.53 13.13
C LYS A 73 -13.07 19.87 11.91
N TYR A 74 -12.76 19.32 10.74
CA TYR A 74 -13.51 19.58 9.51
C TYR A 74 -14.96 19.09 9.58
N VAL A 75 -15.18 17.87 10.10
CA VAL A 75 -16.53 17.30 10.26
C VAL A 75 -17.35 18.07 11.31
N GLY A 76 -16.72 18.52 12.41
CA GLY A 76 -17.37 19.39 13.40
C GLY A 76 -17.79 20.73 12.80
N GLN A 77 -16.86 21.40 12.11
CA GLN A 77 -17.08 22.71 11.49
C GLN A 77 -18.18 22.68 10.41
N LEU A 78 -18.28 21.60 9.62
CA LEU A 78 -19.37 21.38 8.66
C LEU A 78 -20.73 21.19 9.35
N ARG A 79 -20.77 20.49 10.48
CA ARG A 79 -22.01 20.24 11.25
C ARG A 79 -22.52 21.52 11.90
N ASP A 80 -21.62 22.34 12.44
CA ASP A 80 -21.96 23.62 13.06
C ASP A 80 -22.43 24.65 12.01
N GLY A 81 -21.80 24.66 10.83
CA GLY A 81 -22.23 25.49 9.70
C GLY A 81 -23.61 25.11 9.15
N TRP A 82 -23.91 23.81 9.03
CA TRP A 82 -25.25 23.33 8.63
C TRP A 82 -26.32 23.66 9.66
N ALA A 83 -26.02 23.56 10.96
CA ALA A 83 -26.96 23.91 12.04
C ALA A 83 -27.34 25.41 12.01
N MET A 84 -26.39 26.30 11.73
CA MET A 84 -26.64 27.74 11.56
C MET A 84 -27.49 28.04 10.32
N LEU A 85 -27.25 27.35 9.20
CA LEU A 85 -28.05 27.51 7.98
C LEU A 85 -29.50 27.07 8.19
N ILE A 86 -29.72 25.94 8.88
CA ILE A 86 -31.06 25.43 9.21
C ILE A 86 -31.78 26.39 10.18
N ALA A 87 -31.10 26.87 11.22
CA ALA A 87 -31.68 27.84 12.15
C ALA A 87 -32.06 29.17 11.46
N ALA A 88 -31.27 29.62 10.48
CA ALA A 88 -31.59 30.80 9.67
C ALA A 88 -32.83 30.59 8.79
N GLN A 89 -33.01 29.39 8.21
CA GLN A 89 -34.21 29.01 7.44
C GLN A 89 -35.47 29.08 8.32
N GLU A 90 -35.42 28.51 9.52
CA GLU A 90 -36.55 28.50 10.47
C GLU A 90 -36.88 29.91 11.01
N GLY A 91 -35.85 30.76 11.19
CA GLY A 91 -36.01 32.15 11.59
C GLY A 91 -36.58 33.07 10.51
N CYS A 92 -36.55 32.65 9.23
CA CYS A 92 -37.18 33.37 8.12
C CYS A 92 -38.68 33.03 8.02
N CYS A 93 -39.05 31.74 8.16
CA CYS A 93 -40.45 31.30 8.12
C CYS A 93 -41.34 31.86 9.25
N ARG A 94 -40.81 32.09 10.46
CA ARG A 94 -41.63 32.68 11.55
C ARG A 94 -41.91 34.18 11.38
N ARG A 95 -41.10 34.90 10.60
CA ARG A 95 -41.26 36.35 10.39
C ARG A 95 -42.30 36.68 9.34
N THR A 96 -42.42 35.87 8.29
CA THR A 96 -43.45 36.07 7.25
C THR A 96 -44.86 35.80 7.78
N ALA A 97 -45.03 34.89 8.75
CA ALA A 97 -46.34 34.54 9.32
C ALA A 97 -46.92 35.57 10.32
N ARG A 98 -46.13 36.56 10.80
CA ARG A 98 -46.60 37.58 11.76
C ARG A 98 -47.07 38.88 11.08
N GLN A 99 -46.74 39.08 9.81
CA GLN A 99 -47.09 40.30 9.05
C GLN A 99 -48.51 40.27 8.46
N GLU A 100 -49.26 39.16 8.62
CA GLU A 100 -50.64 38.99 8.15
C GLU A 100 -51.66 38.99 9.30
N ARG A 101 -51.55 39.94 10.24
CA ARG A 101 -52.64 40.32 11.16
C ARG A 101 -52.75 41.83 11.29
#